data_AF-A0A645GG00-F1
#
_entry.id   AF-A0A645GG00-F1
#
_cell.length_a   1.000
_cell.length_b   1.000
_cell.length_c   1.000
_cell.angle_alpha   90.00
_cell.angle_beta   90.00
_cell.angle_gamma   90.00
#
_symmetry.space_group_name_H-M   'P 1'
#
loop_
_entity.id
_entity.type
_entity.pdbx_description
1 polymer ?
#
loop_
_entity_poly.entity_id
_entity_poly.type
_entity_poly.pdbx_seq_one_letter_code
_entity_poly.pdbx_strand_id
1 'polypeptide(L)'
;MYCLLLHESGQIFSPLKRIQFAVAASAGGNEENSGIEIIKEQMGYLEELIECPPTKFLFKGNCQNKDTAAKDTAFLEEATAFGASLVKNKVSEKD
;
A
#
# COMPACT_ATOMS: atom_id res chain seq x y z
N MET A 1 15.58 2.47 -7.63
CA MET A 1 16.47 1.40 -7.15
C MET A 1 16.73 1.67 -5.68
N TYR A 2 16.08 0.91 -4.78
CA TYR A 2 16.27 1.06 -3.34
C TYR A 2 17.49 0.23 -2.95
N CYS A 3 18.56 0.87 -2.49
CA CYS A 3 19.75 0.14 -2.04
C CYS A 3 19.48 -0.43 -0.64
N LEU A 4 19.11 -1.71 -0.57
CA LEU A 4 19.11 -2.47 0.67
C LEU A 4 20.57 -2.75 1.04
N LEU A 5 20.97 -2.39 2.27
CA LEU A 5 22.30 -2.74 2.77
C LEU A 5 22.21 -4.12 3.40
N LEU A 6 22.81 -5.12 2.76
CA LEU A 6 22.96 -6.46 3.31
C LEU A 6 24.23 -6.51 4.16
N HIS A 7 24.08 -6.73 5.46
CA HIS A 7 25.19 -6.99 6.36
C HIS A 7 25.73 -8.42 6.16
N GLU A 8 27.01 -8.65 6.43
CA GLU A 8 27.67 -9.96 6.24
C GLU A 8 27.04 -11.08 7.08
N SER A 9 26.31 -10.74 8.14
CA SER A 9 25.51 -11.69 8.94
C SER A 9 24.22 -12.15 8.27
N GLY A 10 23.89 -11.63 7.08
CA GLY A 10 22.62 -11.85 6.40
C GLY A 10 21.49 -10.91 6.84
N GLN A 11 21.74 -10.01 7.80
CA GLN A 11 20.77 -9.01 8.23
C GLN A 11 20.62 -7.89 7.20
N ILE A 12 19.37 -7.53 6.88
CA ILE A 12 19.08 -6.39 6.01
C ILE A 12 18.88 -5.15 6.88
N PHE A 13 19.78 -4.18 6.72
CA PHE A 13 19.59 -2.86 7.28
C PHE A 13 18.89 -1.99 6.25
N SER A 14 17.62 -1.69 6.51
CA SER A 14 16.80 -0.87 5.63
C SER A 14 16.32 0.39 6.35
N PRO A 15 16.60 1.60 5.82
CA PRO A 15 15.97 2.82 6.32
C PRO A 15 14.46 2.83 6.08
N LEU A 16 13.94 1.88 5.29
CA LEU A 16 12.53 1.71 4.99
C LEU A 16 11.73 1.07 6.15
N LYS A 17 12.40 0.56 7.20
CA LYS A 17 11.75 0.05 8.44
C LYS A 17 10.74 1.02 9.06
N ARG A 18 10.89 2.33 8.81
CA ARG A 18 10.02 3.39 9.36
C ARG A 18 9.03 3.95 8.35
N ILE A 19 9.05 3.44 7.12
CA ILE A 19 8.22 3.94 6.03
C ILE A 19 6.98 3.06 5.92
N GLN A 20 5.79 3.66 6.00
CA GLN A 20 4.55 2.96 5.70
C GLN A 20 4.25 3.08 4.21
N PHE A 21 4.18 1.95 3.52
CA PHE A 21 3.76 1.89 2.13
C PHE A 21 2.24 1.94 2.01
N ALA A 22 1.78 2.44 0.86
CA ALA A 22 0.37 2.45 0.50
C ALA A 22 0.23 2.13 -0.99
N VAL A 23 -0.77 1.33 -1.33
CA VAL A 23 -1.12 0.95 -2.69
C VAL A 23 -2.56 1.40 -2.96
N ALA A 24 -2.74 2.22 -3.99
CA ALA A 24 -4.04 2.57 -4.54
C ALA A 24 -4.12 2.01 -5.96
N ALA A 25 -5.07 1.11 -6.21
CA ALA A 25 -5.20 0.40 -7.47
C ALA A 25 -6.64 0.38 -7.97
N SER A 26 -6.80 0.48 -9.29
CA SER A 26 -8.06 0.23 -9.99
C SER A 26 -7.84 -0.82 -11.07
N ALA A 27 -8.78 -1.74 -11.24
CA ALA A 27 -8.68 -2.78 -12.26
C ALA A 27 -10.02 -2.99 -12.96
N GLY A 28 -9.96 -3.43 -14.23
CA GLY A 28 -11.14 -3.86 -14.97
C GLY A 28 -11.80 -5.11 -14.38
N GLY A 29 -10.98 -5.99 -13.80
CA GLY A 29 -11.42 -7.18 -13.07
C GLY A 29 -11.89 -6.91 -11.63
N ASN A 30 -12.50 -7.91 -11.00
CA ASN A 30 -12.89 -7.91 -9.59
C ASN A 30 -11.73 -8.37 -8.69
N GLU A 31 -11.95 -8.58 -7.39
CA GLU A 31 -10.90 -9.06 -6.48
C GLU A 31 -10.30 -10.41 -6.91
N GLU A 32 -11.10 -11.31 -7.48
CA GLU A 32 -10.68 -12.67 -7.86
C GLU A 32 -9.81 -12.70 -9.12
N ASN A 33 -9.97 -11.75 -10.04
CA ASN A 33 -9.30 -11.79 -11.36
C ASN A 33 -8.55 -10.50 -11.75
N SER A 34 -8.48 -9.51 -10.87
CA SER A 34 -7.67 -8.29 -11.08
C SER A 34 -6.19 -8.48 -10.84
N GLY A 35 -5.79 -9.53 -10.12
CA GLY A 35 -4.41 -9.73 -9.64
C GLY A 35 -4.08 -8.92 -8.38
N ILE A 36 -5.05 -8.27 -7.72
CA ILE A 36 -4.80 -7.49 -6.50
C ILE A 36 -4.24 -8.36 -5.36
N GLU A 37 -4.64 -9.62 -5.27
CA GLU A 37 -4.11 -10.55 -4.26
C GLU A 37 -2.62 -10.83 -4.46
N ILE A 38 -2.15 -10.93 -5.70
CA ILE A 38 -0.72 -11.06 -6.00
C ILE A 38 0.02 -9.82 -5.53
N ILE A 39 -0.54 -8.61 -5.73
CA ILE A 39 0.08 -7.37 -5.25
C ILE A 39 0.16 -7.38 -3.72
N LYS A 40 -0.90 -7.79 -3.02
CA LYS A 40 -0.88 -7.91 -1.55
C LYS A 40 0.20 -8.89 -1.08
N GLU A 41 0.31 -10.05 -1.71
CA GLU A 41 1.33 -11.06 -1.39
C GLU A 41 2.75 -10.51 -1.59
N GLN A 42 3.02 -9.87 -2.73
CA GLN A 42 4.35 -9.30 -3.01
C GLN A 42 4.71 -8.17 -2.03
N MET A 43 3.74 -7.36 -1.60
CA MET A 43 3.97 -6.35 -0.57
C MET A 43 4.22 -6.99 0.80
N GLY A 44 3.57 -8.12 1.12
CA GLY A 44 3.85 -8.90 2.32
C GLY A 44 5.30 -9.39 2.36
N TYR A 45 5.82 -9.94 1.26
CA TYR A 45 7.24 -10.31 1.19
C TYR A 45 8.18 -9.11 1.35
N LEU A 46 7.81 -7.95 0.80
CA LEU A 46 8.60 -6.74 0.98
C LEU A 46 8.60 -6.30 2.46
N GLU A 47 7.43 -6.30 3.11
CA GLU A 47 7.26 -5.96 4.52
C GLU A 47 8.12 -6.85 5.42
N GLU A 48 8.12 -8.16 5.18
CA GLU A 48 8.97 -9.12 5.89
C GLU A 48 10.45 -8.85 5.65
N LEU A 49 10.85 -8.63 4.39
CA LEU A 49 12.25 -8.43 4.01
C LEU A 49 12.87 -7.17 4.64
N ILE A 50 12.09 -6.09 4.72
CA ILE A 50 12.60 -4.79 5.19
C ILE A 50 12.08 -4.42 6.58
N GLU A 51 11.28 -5.28 7.22
CA GLU A 51 10.64 -5.07 8.53
C GLU A 51 9.91 -3.72 8.64
N CYS A 52 9.14 -3.33 7.61
CA CYS A 52 8.33 -2.11 7.66
C CYS A 52 6.91 -2.37 8.21
N PRO A 53 6.17 -1.31 8.60
CA PRO A 53 4.77 -1.45 8.95
C PRO A 53 3.93 -2.02 7.79
N PRO A 54 2.78 -2.66 8.09
CA PRO A 54 1.90 -3.22 7.07
C PRO A 54 1.49 -2.20 6.01
N THR A 55 1.49 -2.61 4.75
CA THR A 55 1.06 -1.80 3.61
C THR A 55 -0.44 -1.56 3.70
N LYS A 56 -0.85 -0.33 3.47
CA LYS A 56 -2.27 0.04 3.37
C LYS A 56 -2.76 -0.09 1.93
N PHE A 57 -3.94 -0.64 1.73
CA PHE A 57 -4.52 -0.87 0.41
C PHE A 57 -5.83 -0.11 0.21
N LEU A 58 -6.00 0.42 -0.99
CA LEU A 58 -7.26 0.90 -1.53
C LEU A 58 -7.42 0.26 -2.92
N PHE A 59 -8.52 -0.45 -3.15
CA PHE A 59 -8.75 -1.15 -4.41
C PHE A 59 -10.15 -0.87 -4.95
N LYS A 60 -10.23 -0.57 -6.26
CA LYS A 60 -11.48 -0.55 -7.01
C LYS A 60 -11.47 -1.52 -8.17
N GLY A 61 -12.19 -2.63 -8.00
CA GLY A 61 -12.45 -3.56 -9.08
C GLY A 61 -13.56 -3.09 -10.03
N ASN A 62 -13.79 -3.86 -11.10
CA ASN A 62 -14.85 -3.65 -12.09
C ASN A 62 -14.78 -2.29 -12.80
N CYS A 63 -13.59 -1.70 -12.93
CA CYS A 63 -13.35 -0.47 -13.67
C CYS A 63 -13.27 -0.74 -15.18
N GLN A 64 -14.41 -1.04 -15.82
CA GLN A 64 -14.47 -1.31 -17.26
C GLN A 64 -13.98 -0.13 -18.12
N ASN A 65 -14.09 1.10 -17.59
CA ASN A 65 -13.58 2.31 -18.21
C ASN A 65 -12.65 3.04 -17.24
N LYS A 66 -11.74 3.87 -17.80
CA LYS A 66 -10.81 4.69 -17.01
C LYS A 66 -11.52 5.59 -15.99
N ASP A 67 -12.75 6.03 -16.31
CA ASP A 67 -13.51 6.96 -15.46
C ASP A 67 -14.42 6.26 -14.44
N THR A 68 -14.50 4.92 -14.43
CA THR A 68 -15.46 4.20 -13.55
C THR A 68 -15.24 4.56 -12.08
N ALA A 69 -13.98 4.56 -11.63
CA ALA A 69 -13.64 4.97 -10.27
C ALA A 69 -13.91 6.46 -10.01
N ALA A 70 -13.67 7.33 -10.99
CA ALA A 70 -13.86 8.78 -10.87
C ALA A 70 -15.33 9.21 -10.84
N LYS A 71 -16.25 8.35 -11.30
CA LYS A 71 -17.71 8.60 -11.28
C LYS A 71 -18.40 7.97 -10.07
N ASP A 72 -17.70 7.16 -9.28
CA ASP A 72 -18.25 6.52 -8.09
C ASP A 72 -18.01 7.40 -6.86
N THR A 73 -19.03 8.16 -6.47
CA THR A 73 -18.95 9.10 -5.35
C THR A 73 -18.62 8.41 -4.03
N ALA A 74 -19.13 7.20 -3.79
CA ALA A 74 -18.84 6.45 -2.57
C ALA A 74 -17.36 6.03 -2.53
N PHE A 75 -16.81 5.59 -3.67
CA PHE A 75 -15.40 5.26 -3.76
C PHE A 75 -14.50 6.50 -3.64
N LEU A 76 -14.92 7.67 -4.12
CA LEU A 76 -14.17 8.92 -3.94
C LEU A 76 -14.10 9.34 -2.46
N GLU A 77 -15.19 9.14 -1.70
CA GLU A 77 -15.20 9.36 -0.25
C GLU A 77 -14.25 8.39 0.46
N GLU A 78 -14.29 7.11 0.10
CA GLU A 78 -13.36 6.09 0.60
C GLU A 78 -11.90 6.45 0.28
N ALA A 79 -11.61 6.86 -0.95
CA ALA A 79 -10.27 7.26 -1.38
C ALA A 79 -9.76 8.49 -0.61
N THR A 80 -10.66 9.43 -0.32
CA THR A 80 -10.36 10.61 0.49
C THR A 80 -10.05 10.21 1.94
N ALA A 81 -10.87 9.35 2.53
CA ALA A 81 -10.65 8.82 3.87
C ALA A 81 -9.34 8.01 3.95
N PHE A 82 -9.05 7.21 2.93
CA PHE A 82 -7.80 6.46 2.80
C PHE A 82 -6.59 7.40 2.82
N GLY A 83 -6.58 8.43 1.97
CA GLY A 83 -5.51 9.44 1.92
C GLY A 83 -5.32 10.16 3.26
N ALA A 84 -6.41 10.57 3.92
CA ALA A 84 -6.37 11.18 5.24
C ALA A 84 -5.77 10.23 6.31
N SER A 85 -6.01 8.92 6.19
CA SER A 85 -5.45 7.91 7.10
C SER A 85 -3.93 7.75 6.99
N LEU A 86 -3.31 8.16 5.86
CA LEU A 86 -1.86 8.03 5.64
C LEU A 86 -1.05 9.10 6.39
N VAL A 87 -1.68 10.23 6.73
CA VAL A 87 -1.01 11.39 7.35
C VAL A 87 -1.07 11.35 8.89
N LYS A 88 -2.01 10.58 9.46
CA LYS A 88 -2.34 10.64 10.91
C LYS A 88 -1.28 10.07 11.87
N ASN A 89 -0.15 9.55 11.43
CA ASN A 89 0.86 8.92 12.29
C ASN A 89 1.99 9.85 12.79
N LYS A 90 1.77 11.17 12.90
CA LYS A 90 2.81 12.12 13.37
C LYS A 90 2.53 12.89 14.66
N VAL A 91 1.45 12.61 15.39
CA VAL A 91 1.15 13.34 16.65
C VAL A 91 0.74 12.39 17.77
N SER A 92 1.68 11.63 18.31
CA SER A 92 1.59 11.11 19.69
C SER A 92 2.96 10.61 20.15
N GLU A 93 3.88 11.52 20.43
CA GLU A 93 5.09 11.20 21.22
C GLU A 93 5.69 12.50 21.78
N LYS A 94 4.93 13.16 22.65
CA LYS A 94 5.45 14.04 23.70
C LYS A 94 4.42 14.08 24.83
N ASP A 95 4.63 13.23 25.82
CA ASP A 95 4.41 13.52 27.24
C ASP A 95 5.46 12.72 28.04
#